data_AF-A0A1Q7EE03-F1
#
_entry.id   AF-A0A1Q7EE03-F1
#
_cell.length_a   1.000
_cell.length_b   1.000
_cell.length_c   1.000
_cell.angle_alpha   90.00
_cell.angle_beta   90.00
_cell.angle_gamma   90.00
#
_symmetry.space_group_name_H-M   'P 1'
#
loop_
_entity.id
_entity.type
_entity.pdbx_description
1 polymer ?
#
loop_
_entity_poly.entity_id
_entity_poly.type
_entity_poly.pdbx_seq_one_letter_code
_entity_poly.pdbx_strand_id
1 'polypeptide(L)'
;MAPLTIGDPTATTLAAAFADLAGDWGLVAAAVVFLAAVGIGLRFDPRGDSWLAVWIPLSLLAATYARSYDQVLLIPPLVIAAGVLAKRSRRTALLFGAAGAALFSFGSLALQLVADARGREDTGVALTLGVFALVVGVLWRTRHEVGT
;
A
#
# COMPACT_ATOMS: atom_id res chain seq x y z
N MET A 1 -8.35 33.56 9.20
CA MET A 1 -7.84 32.18 9.14
C MET A 1 -8.17 31.63 7.77
N ALA A 2 -7.18 31.16 7.01
CA ALA A 2 -7.45 30.45 5.77
C ALA A 2 -8.11 29.10 6.12
N PRO A 3 -9.12 28.64 5.36
CA PRO A 3 -9.68 27.31 5.56
C PRO A 3 -8.56 26.28 5.39
N LEU A 4 -8.54 25.25 6.25
CA LEU A 4 -7.78 24.03 6.01
C LEU A 4 -8.30 23.43 4.69
N THR A 5 -7.67 23.77 3.56
CA THR A 5 -7.85 23.04 2.31
C THR A 5 -7.20 21.68 2.48
N ILE A 6 -8.00 20.70 2.91
CA ILE A 6 -7.64 19.28 2.83
C ILE A 6 -7.53 18.97 1.33
N GLY A 7 -6.31 18.78 0.85
CA GLY A 7 -6.02 18.56 -0.57
C GLY A 7 -4.92 19.46 -1.07
N ASP A 8 -3.69 19.21 -0.61
CA ASP A 8 -2.53 19.61 -1.42
C ASP A 8 -2.60 18.77 -2.72
N PRO A 9 -2.65 19.37 -3.91
CA PRO A 9 -2.71 18.63 -5.19
C PRO A 9 -1.49 17.70 -5.43
N THR A 10 -0.50 17.76 -4.54
CA THR A 10 0.69 16.89 -4.55
C THR A 10 0.64 15.73 -3.55
N ALA A 11 -0.41 15.60 -2.74
CA ALA A 11 -0.50 14.56 -1.71
C ALA A 11 -1.09 13.25 -2.26
N THR A 12 -0.33 12.15 -2.16
CA THR A 12 -0.71 10.77 -2.56
C THR A 12 -1.45 10.03 -1.44
N THR A 13 -2.19 10.74 -0.60
CA THR A 13 -2.86 10.13 0.57
C THR A 13 -4.17 9.46 0.17
N LEU A 14 -4.61 8.47 0.97
CA LEU A 14 -5.89 7.78 0.77
C LEU A 14 -7.07 8.76 0.82
N ALA A 15 -7.03 9.71 1.76
CA ALA A 15 -8.06 10.73 1.89
C ALA A 15 -8.11 11.65 0.67
N ALA A 16 -6.97 12.13 0.17
CA ALA A 16 -6.91 13.02 -1.00
C ALA A 16 -7.43 12.31 -2.26
N ALA A 17 -6.99 11.09 -2.52
CA ALA A 17 -7.41 10.34 -3.71
C ALA A 17 -8.92 10.04 -3.72
N PHE A 18 -9.49 9.64 -2.59
CA PHE A 18 -10.92 9.35 -2.52
C PHE A 18 -11.76 10.64 -2.52
N ALA A 19 -11.27 11.71 -1.90
CA ALA A 19 -11.91 13.02 -1.98
C ALA A 19 -11.94 13.57 -3.41
N ASP A 20 -10.89 13.37 -4.22
CA ASP A 20 -10.91 13.71 -5.66
C ASP A 20 -12.00 12.94 -6.42
N LEU A 21 -12.23 11.68 -6.06
CA LEU A 21 -13.21 10.81 -6.73
C LEU A 21 -14.66 11.12 -6.35
N ALA A 22 -14.93 11.49 -5.09
CA ALA A 22 -16.30 11.55 -4.56
C ALA A 22 -16.58 12.67 -3.54
N GLY A 23 -15.69 13.64 -3.39
CA GLY A 23 -15.82 14.74 -2.43
C GLY A 23 -15.88 14.25 -0.98
N ASP A 24 -16.80 14.79 -0.18
CA ASP A 24 -16.96 14.43 1.25
C ASP A 24 -17.28 12.94 1.45
N TRP A 25 -18.05 12.33 0.54
CA TRP A 25 -18.31 10.88 0.56
C TRP A 25 -17.05 10.06 0.31
N GLY A 26 -16.09 10.63 -0.42
CA GLY A 26 -14.76 10.08 -0.61
C GLY A 26 -14.00 9.94 0.72
N LEU A 27 -14.06 10.95 1.58
CA LEU A 27 -13.41 10.90 2.89
C LEU A 27 -14.00 9.80 3.78
N VAL A 28 -15.32 9.63 3.75
CA VAL A 28 -15.99 8.53 4.47
C VAL A 28 -15.56 7.17 3.92
N ALA A 29 -15.51 7.02 2.59
CA ALA A 29 -15.04 5.80 1.95
C ALA A 29 -13.57 5.50 2.27
N ALA A 30 -12.69 6.51 2.29
CA ALA A 30 -11.29 6.36 2.70
C ALA A 30 -11.17 5.84 4.13
N ALA A 31 -11.96 6.39 5.06
CA ALA A 31 -11.99 5.91 6.44
C ALA A 31 -12.45 4.45 6.53
N VAL A 32 -13.50 4.06 5.78
CA VAL A 32 -13.97 2.66 5.72
C VAL A 32 -12.89 1.73 5.16
N VAL A 33 -12.22 2.12 4.06
CA VAL A 33 -11.13 1.34 3.46
C VAL A 33 -9.97 1.18 4.42
N PHE A 34 -9.59 2.25 5.11
CA PHE A 34 -8.52 2.22 6.12
C PHE A 34 -8.88 1.29 7.29
N LEU A 35 -10.09 1.40 7.85
CA LEU A 35 -10.54 0.53 8.93
C LEU A 35 -10.63 -0.94 8.50
N ALA A 36 -11.03 -1.21 7.26
CA ALA A 36 -10.99 -2.55 6.70
C ALA A 36 -9.55 -3.09 6.60
N ALA A 37 -8.60 -2.27 6.13
CA ALA A 37 -7.18 -2.62 6.08
C ALA A 37 -6.61 -2.90 7.49
N VAL A 38 -6.98 -2.11 8.50
CA VAL A 38 -6.67 -2.37 9.92
C VAL A 38 -7.25 -3.71 10.36
N GLY A 39 -8.53 -3.97 10.09
CA GLY A 39 -9.18 -5.23 10.42
C GLY A 39 -8.48 -6.45 9.78
N ILE A 40 -7.95 -6.30 8.57
CA ILE A 40 -7.12 -7.31 7.89
C ILE A 40 -5.76 -7.46 8.58
N GLY A 41 -5.06 -6.36 8.85
CA GLY A 41 -3.74 -6.37 9.51
C GLY A 41 -3.78 -7.02 10.90
N LEU A 42 -4.88 -6.84 11.63
CA LEU A 42 -5.11 -7.47 12.94
C LEU A 42 -5.31 -9.00 12.87
N ARG A 43 -5.51 -9.58 11.68
CA ARG A 43 -5.56 -11.04 11.51
C ARG A 43 -4.19 -11.71 11.48
N PHE A 44 -3.12 -10.93 11.36
CA PHE A 44 -1.74 -11.41 11.35
C PHE A 44 -1.16 -11.46 12.77
N ASP A 45 -0.47 -12.55 13.11
CA ASP A 45 0.17 -12.72 14.41
C ASP A 45 1.34 -11.73 14.57
N PRO A 46 1.35 -10.87 15.61
CA PRO A 46 2.38 -9.85 15.81
C PRO A 46 3.80 -10.40 16.01
N ARG A 47 3.94 -11.71 16.28
CA ARG A 47 5.23 -12.38 16.44
C ARG A 47 5.78 -12.94 15.12
N GLY A 48 5.05 -12.84 14.01
CA GLY A 48 5.44 -13.38 12.72
C GLY A 48 6.00 -12.32 11.76
N ASP A 49 6.94 -12.73 10.90
CA ASP A 49 7.50 -11.88 9.84
C ASP A 49 6.42 -11.31 8.89
N SER A 50 5.31 -12.05 8.72
CA SER A 50 4.18 -11.65 7.88
C SER A 50 3.43 -10.43 8.44
N TRP A 51 3.47 -10.21 9.76
CA TRP A 51 2.88 -9.03 10.38
C TRP A 51 3.62 -7.76 9.97
N LEU A 52 4.96 -7.77 10.06
CA LEU A 52 5.78 -6.62 9.61
C LEU A 52 5.55 -6.30 8.13
N ALA A 53 5.49 -7.32 7.27
CA ALA A 53 5.25 -7.14 5.84
C ALA A 53 3.90 -6.45 5.54
N VAL A 54 2.86 -6.70 6.34
CA VAL A 54 1.52 -6.12 6.15
C VAL A 54 1.39 -4.75 6.79
N TRP A 55 1.98 -4.54 7.97
CA TRP A 55 1.80 -3.31 8.72
C TRP A 55 2.60 -2.12 8.17
N ILE A 56 3.70 -2.35 7.44
CA ILE A 56 4.44 -1.26 6.76
C ILE A 56 3.56 -0.55 5.72
N PRO A 57 2.99 -1.23 4.69
CA PRO A 57 2.15 -0.56 3.71
C PRO A 57 0.85 -0.02 4.33
N LEU A 58 0.32 -0.69 5.35
CA LEU A 58 -0.84 -0.19 6.11
C LEU A 58 -0.54 1.15 6.80
N SER A 59 0.65 1.29 7.39
CA SER A 59 1.07 2.54 8.04
C SER A 59 1.18 3.68 7.02
N LEU A 60 1.60 3.40 5.79
CA LEU A 60 1.60 4.37 4.70
C LEU A 60 0.19 4.79 4.28
N LEU A 61 -0.81 3.90 4.35
CA LEU A 61 -2.21 4.26 4.11
C LEU A 61 -2.77 5.21 5.18
N ALA A 62 -2.23 5.17 6.41
CA ALA A 62 -2.59 6.08 7.49
C ALA A 62 -1.92 7.46 7.37
N ALA A 63 -0.88 7.59 6.54
CA ALA A 63 -0.09 8.81 6.46
C ALA A 63 -0.96 9.99 5.99
N THR A 64 -0.99 11.05 6.80
CA THR A 64 -1.73 12.29 6.49
C THR A 64 -0.97 13.21 5.56
N TYR A 65 0.31 12.91 5.33
CA TYR A 65 1.18 13.50 4.31
C TYR A 65 1.92 12.34 3.66
N ALA A 66 1.62 12.08 2.39
CA ALA A 66 2.33 11.11 1.59
C ALA A 66 2.58 11.74 0.22
N ARG A 67 3.74 11.45 -0.35
CA ARG A 67 4.18 11.93 -1.66
C ARG A 67 4.60 10.75 -2.53
N SER A 68 4.79 11.02 -3.81
CA SER A 68 5.26 10.02 -4.79
C SER A 68 6.54 9.30 -4.34
N TYR A 69 7.48 9.99 -3.67
CA TYR A 69 8.71 9.39 -3.17
C TYR A 69 8.52 8.38 -2.02
N ASP A 70 7.44 8.49 -1.24
CA ASP A 70 7.16 7.57 -0.12
C ASP A 70 6.86 6.15 -0.61
N GLN A 71 6.58 5.98 -1.90
CA GLN A 71 6.41 4.67 -2.53
C GLN A 71 7.65 3.78 -2.35
N VAL A 72 8.86 4.34 -2.23
CA VAL A 72 10.09 3.56 -1.97
C VAL A 72 9.99 2.76 -0.66
N LEU A 73 9.19 3.23 0.30
CA LEU A 73 8.91 2.54 1.57
C LEU A 73 8.08 1.25 1.39
N LEU A 74 7.59 0.97 0.18
CA LEU A 74 6.93 -0.29 -0.18
C LEU A 74 7.92 -1.39 -0.61
N ILE A 75 9.21 -1.07 -0.81
CA ILE A 75 10.23 -2.08 -1.11
C ILE A 75 10.46 -3.03 0.08
N PRO A 76 10.67 -2.55 1.32
CA PRO A 76 10.85 -3.42 2.49
C PRO A 76 9.75 -4.49 2.69
N PRO A 77 8.44 -4.18 2.66
CA PRO A 77 7.41 -5.20 2.86
C PRO A 77 7.39 -6.25 1.75
N LEU A 78 7.70 -5.89 0.50
CA LEU A 78 7.86 -6.86 -0.59
C LEU A 78 9.05 -7.80 -0.35
N VAL A 79 10.18 -7.28 0.13
CA VAL A 79 11.36 -8.09 0.44
C VAL A 79 11.06 -9.06 1.60
N ILE A 80 10.42 -8.57 2.67
CA ILE A 80 10.02 -9.41 3.81
C ILE A 80 9.06 -10.51 3.35
N ALA A 81 8.03 -10.16 2.56
CA ALA A 81 7.07 -11.13 2.03
C ALA A 81 7.75 -12.19 1.14
N ALA A 82 8.68 -11.79 0.27
CA ALA A 82 9.48 -12.71 -0.53
C ALA A 82 10.31 -13.66 0.35
N GLY A 83 10.91 -13.15 1.43
CA GLY A 83 11.64 -13.95 2.41
C GLY A 83 10.78 -15.01 3.09
N VAL A 84 9.58 -14.64 3.54
CA VAL A 84 8.60 -15.59 4.11
C VAL A 84 8.23 -16.67 3.10
N LEU A 85 7.99 -16.30 1.84
CA LEU A 85 7.67 -17.27 0.79
C LEU A 85 8.84 -18.18 0.46
N ALA A 86 10.07 -17.68 0.50
CA ALA A 86 11.27 -18.45 0.20
C ALA A 86 11.49 -19.60 1.18
N LYS A 87 11.04 -19.47 2.44
CA LYS A 87 11.05 -20.56 3.44
C LYS A 87 10.22 -21.78 3.00
N ARG A 88 9.22 -21.58 2.13
CA ARG A 88 8.31 -22.64 1.66
C ARG A 88 8.57 -23.05 0.21
N SER A 89 8.83 -22.09 -0.68
CA SER A 89 9.00 -22.32 -2.12
C SER A 89 9.82 -21.20 -2.76
N ARG A 90 11.01 -21.56 -3.24
CA ARG A 90 11.87 -20.65 -4.01
C ARG A 90 11.17 -20.14 -5.26
N ARG A 91 10.40 -20.98 -5.97
CA ARG A 91 9.68 -20.58 -7.19
C ARG A 91 8.62 -19.52 -6.88
N THR A 92 7.88 -19.68 -5.79
CA THR A 92 6.84 -18.73 -5.38
C THR A 92 7.47 -17.39 -4.99
N ALA A 93 8.57 -17.41 -4.24
CA ALA A 93 9.31 -16.20 -3.89
C ALA A 93 9.85 -15.45 -5.13
N LEU A 94 10.36 -16.18 -6.13
CA LEU A 94 10.83 -15.58 -7.39
C LEU A 94 9.69 -14.95 -8.19
N LEU A 95 8.56 -15.67 -8.36
CA LEU A 95 7.39 -15.14 -9.06
C LEU A 95 6.82 -13.91 -8.34
N PHE A 96 6.76 -13.95 -7.01
CA PHE A 96 6.33 -12.82 -6.19
C PHE A 96 7.27 -11.63 -6.34
N GLY A 97 8.59 -11.84 -6.23
CA GLY A 97 9.58 -10.79 -6.40
C GLY A 97 9.53 -10.17 -7.80
N ALA A 98 9.37 -10.99 -8.84
CA ALA A 98 9.19 -10.53 -10.21
C ALA A 98 7.90 -9.71 -10.37
N ALA A 99 6.79 -10.16 -9.77
CA ALA A 99 5.53 -9.43 -9.78
C ALA A 99 5.62 -8.10 -9.03
N GLY A 100 6.27 -8.07 -7.86
CA GLY A 100 6.53 -6.86 -7.09
C GLY A 100 7.41 -5.87 -7.85
N ALA A 101 8.49 -6.35 -8.47
CA ALA A 101 9.36 -5.53 -9.31
C ALA A 101 8.64 -4.99 -10.55
N ALA A 102 7.82 -5.80 -11.21
CA ALA A 102 7.02 -5.36 -12.34
C ALA A 102 5.96 -4.31 -11.92
N LEU A 103 5.27 -4.54 -10.80
CA LEU A 103 4.31 -3.58 -10.25
C LEU A 103 4.98 -2.26 -9.91
N PHE A 104 6.18 -2.29 -9.33
CA PHE A 104 6.93 -1.09 -8.99
C PHE A 104 7.39 -0.34 -10.25
N SER A 105 8.07 -1.03 -11.16
CA SER A 105 8.63 -0.42 -12.39
C SER A 105 7.55 0.08 -13.33
N PHE A 106 6.56 -0.76 -13.66
CA PHE A 106 5.53 -0.40 -14.64
C PHE A 106 4.36 0.35 -14.00
N GLY A 107 4.00 0.01 -12.76
CA GLY A 107 2.93 0.70 -12.04
C GLY A 107 3.30 2.14 -11.68
N SER A 108 4.54 2.38 -11.22
CA SER A 108 5.01 3.76 -10.97
C SER A 108 4.99 4.60 -12.27
N LEU A 109 5.48 4.04 -13.38
CA LEU A 109 5.44 4.72 -14.69
C LEU A 109 4.02 5.01 -15.16
N ALA A 110 3.11 4.04 -15.07
CA ALA A 110 1.73 4.22 -15.47
C ALA A 110 1.03 5.29 -14.62
N LEU A 111 1.24 5.29 -13.30
CA LEU A 111 0.68 6.29 -12.41
C LEU A 111 1.27 7.67 -12.66
N GLN A 112 2.56 7.77 -12.99
CA GLN A 112 3.19 9.02 -13.38
C GLN A 112 2.57 9.59 -14.67
N LEU A 113 2.34 8.76 -15.69
CA LEU A 113 1.68 9.21 -16.92
C LEU A 113 0.26 9.75 -16.66
N VAL A 114 -0.48 9.13 -15.74
CA VAL A 114 -1.80 9.62 -15.33
C VAL A 114 -1.68 10.91 -14.54
N ALA A 115 -0.70 11.00 -13.64
CA ALA A 115 -0.45 12.21 -12.85
C ALA A 115 -0.09 13.40 -13.75
N ASP A 116 0.78 13.20 -14.73
CA ASP A 116 1.17 14.20 -15.73
C ASP A 116 -0.04 14.65 -16.57
N ALA A 117 -0.91 13.72 -16.97
CA ALA A 117 -2.12 14.02 -17.73
C ALA A 117 -3.17 14.80 -16.91
N ARG A 118 -3.25 14.58 -15.59
CA ARG A 118 -4.21 15.26 -14.69
C ARG A 118 -3.63 16.52 -14.04
N GLY A 119 -2.31 16.72 -14.10
CA GLY A 119 -1.60 17.79 -13.39
C GLY A 119 -1.70 17.66 -11.86
N ARG A 120 -1.86 16.44 -11.33
CA ARG A 120 -2.05 16.13 -9.90
C ARG A 120 -1.36 14.81 -9.57
N GLU A 121 -0.80 14.67 -8.37
CA GLU A 121 -0.08 13.44 -7.95
C GLU A 121 -0.94 12.48 -7.11
N ASP A 122 -2.24 12.75 -6.94
CA ASP A 122 -3.15 12.00 -6.04
C ASP A 122 -3.29 10.49 -6.35
N THR A 123 -2.99 10.05 -7.56
CA THR A 123 -3.06 8.65 -8.00
C THR A 123 -2.03 7.72 -7.35
N GLY A 124 -0.98 8.27 -6.71
CA GLY A 124 0.09 7.47 -6.10
C GLY A 124 -0.37 6.50 -5.01
N VAL A 125 -1.53 6.73 -4.37
CA VAL A 125 -2.09 5.81 -3.37
C VAL A 125 -2.49 4.46 -3.96
N ALA A 126 -2.81 4.40 -5.26
CA ALA A 126 -3.19 3.17 -5.94
C ALA A 126 -2.06 2.14 -5.88
N LEU A 127 -0.79 2.58 -5.94
CA LEU A 127 0.36 1.70 -5.79
C LEU A 127 0.43 1.13 -4.36
N THR A 128 0.25 1.97 -3.35
CA THR A 128 0.23 1.57 -1.94
C THR A 128 -0.86 0.54 -1.66
N LEU A 129 -2.08 0.78 -2.15
CA LEU A 129 -3.20 -0.16 -2.05
C LEU A 129 -2.91 -1.48 -2.80
N GLY A 130 -2.34 -1.39 -4.00
CA GLY A 130 -1.97 -2.55 -4.80
C GLY A 130 -0.93 -3.43 -4.11
N VAL A 131 0.13 -2.82 -3.55
CA VAL A 131 1.16 -3.53 -2.78
C VAL A 131 0.56 -4.13 -1.51
N PHE A 132 -0.26 -3.38 -0.76
CA PHE A 132 -0.94 -3.88 0.42
C PHE A 132 -1.76 -5.15 0.09
N ALA A 133 -2.61 -5.08 -0.94
CA ALA A 133 -3.43 -6.20 -1.37
C ALA A 133 -2.60 -7.40 -1.84
N LEU A 134 -1.51 -7.17 -2.58
CA LEU A 134 -0.59 -8.20 -3.04
C LEU A 134 0.07 -8.95 -1.87
N VAL A 135 0.62 -8.19 -0.91
CA VAL A 135 1.27 -8.76 0.28
C VAL A 135 0.26 -9.54 1.13
N VAL A 136 -0.90 -8.96 1.42
CA VAL A 136 -1.96 -9.62 2.19
C VAL A 136 -2.41 -10.90 1.49
N GLY A 137 -2.71 -10.85 0.19
CA GLY A 137 -3.24 -11.99 -0.55
C GLY A 137 -2.28 -13.18 -0.55
N VAL A 138 -0.99 -12.91 -0.72
CA VAL A 138 0.03 -13.95 -0.79
C VAL A 138 0.41 -14.50 0.59
N LEU A 139 0.44 -13.64 1.61
CA LEU A 139 0.74 -14.03 2.99
C LEU A 139 -0.50 -14.45 3.80
N TRP A 140 -1.70 -14.45 3.21
CA TRP A 140 -2.93 -14.79 3.93
C TRP A 140 -2.88 -16.16 4.60
N ARG A 141 -2.21 -17.13 3.96
CA ARG A 141 -2.04 -18.49 4.46
C ARG A 141 -0.99 -18.60 5.56
N THR A 142 -0.12 -17.61 5.72
CA THR A 142 0.93 -17.55 6.75
C THR A 142 0.56 -16.61 7.91
N ARG A 143 -0.66 -16.06 7.92
CA ARG A 143 -1.09 -15.04 8.90
C ARG A 143 -1.01 -15.47 10.38
N HIS A 144 -1.01 -16.77 10.67
CA HIS A 144 -0.92 -17.30 12.03
C HIS A 144 0.44 -17.96 12.34
N GLU A 145 1.43 -17.82 11.45
CA GLU A 145 2.76 -18.35 11.70
C GLU A 145 3.54 -17.43 12.62
N VAL A 146 3.99 -17.99 13.73
CA VAL A 146 4.92 -17.33 14.66
C VAL A 146 6.34 -17.48 14.09
N GLY A 147 7.15 -16.42 14.15
CA GLY A 147 8.51 -16.43 13.62
C GLY A 147 9.33 -17.61 14.16
N THR A 148 9.96 -18.34 13.24
CA THR A 148 10.93 -19.43 13.52
C THR A 148 12.21 -18.89 14.13
#